data_AF-A0A934DGW3-F1
#
_entry.id   AF-A0A934DGW3-F1
#
_cell.length_a   1.000
_cell.length_b   1.000
_cell.length_c   1.000
_cell.angle_alpha   90.00
_cell.angle_beta   90.00
_cell.angle_gamma   90.00
#
_symmetry.space_group_name_H-M   'P 1'
#
loop_
_entity.id
_entity.type
_entity.pdbx_description
1 polymer ?
#
loop_
_entity_poly.entity_id
_entity_poly.type
_entity_poly.pdbx_seq_one_letter_code
_entity_poly.pdbx_strand_id
1 'polypeptide(L)'
;MRRYVFLTCAIVLAFSNAAFSATISRSTEDQLKQVEQRAAKAAESNVAEYAREWLDAATASITAAKANVAVGREKEALQKMELAETQLKAADAKASEKEVVEKVALRRAELKKMEAQLERYRQGEAN
;
A
#
# COMPACT_ATOMS: atom_id res chain seq x y z
N MET A 1 -57.30 24.74 -6.19
CA MET A 1 -56.44 23.97 -5.25
C MET A 1 -55.45 23.02 -5.93
N ARG A 2 -55.81 22.32 -7.01
CA ARG A 2 -54.95 21.34 -7.71
C ARG A 2 -53.64 21.90 -8.31
N ARG A 3 -53.59 23.21 -8.61
CA ARG A 3 -52.39 23.92 -9.11
C ARG A 3 -51.36 24.25 -8.01
N TYR A 4 -51.78 24.40 -6.75
CA TYR A 4 -50.86 24.69 -5.64
C TYR A 4 -50.10 23.45 -5.18
N VAL A 5 -50.71 22.27 -5.29
CA VAL A 5 -50.08 20.98 -4.95
C VAL A 5 -48.95 20.60 -5.90
N PHE A 6 -49.06 20.98 -7.18
CA PHE A 6 -47.98 20.77 -8.17
C PHE A 6 -46.81 21.73 -7.95
N LEU A 7 -47.07 22.96 -7.50
CA LEU A 7 -46.02 23.95 -7.25
C LEU A 7 -45.20 23.63 -5.99
N THR A 8 -45.85 23.11 -4.94
CA THR A 8 -45.16 22.71 -3.70
C THR A 8 -44.32 21.45 -3.89
N CYS A 9 -44.74 20.51 -4.73
CA CYS A 9 -43.96 19.30 -5.04
C CYS A 9 -42.66 19.61 -5.81
N ALA A 10 -42.71 20.59 -6.72
CA ALA A 10 -41.54 21.04 -7.47
C ALA A 10 -40.49 21.75 -6.61
N ILE A 11 -40.91 22.47 -5.56
CA ILE A 11 -40.00 23.18 -4.65
C ILE A 11 -39.30 22.19 -3.69
N VAL A 12 -39.97 21.12 -3.26
CA VAL A 12 -39.35 20.09 -2.40
C VAL A 12 -38.28 19.28 -3.14
N LEU A 13 -38.48 19.02 -4.44
CA LEU A 13 -37.48 18.36 -5.29
C LEU A 13 -36.24 19.21 -5.60
N ALA A 14 -36.33 20.54 -5.48
CA ALA A 14 -35.21 21.44 -5.70
C ALA A 14 -34.26 21.55 -4.47
N PHE A 15 -34.76 21.27 -3.26
CA PHE A 15 -33.97 21.34 -2.03
C PHE A 15 -33.21 20.04 -1.69
N SER A 16 -33.45 18.94 -2.41
CA SER A 16 -32.75 17.66 -2.17
C SER A 16 -31.30 17.64 -2.67
N ASN A 17 -30.90 18.62 -3.49
CA ASN A 17 -29.52 18.84 -3.92
C ASN A 17 -28.83 19.91 -3.06
N ALA A 18 -29.15 19.96 -1.76
CA ALA A 18 -28.24 20.58 -0.81
C ALA A 18 -26.93 19.79 -0.87
N ALA A 19 -26.01 20.28 -1.69
CA ALA A 19 -24.64 19.82 -1.80
C ALA A 19 -24.09 19.72 -0.38
N PHE A 20 -23.97 18.49 0.10
CA PHE A 20 -23.21 18.16 1.28
C PHE A 20 -21.77 18.52 0.90
N SER A 21 -21.38 19.76 1.20
CA SER A 21 -19.99 20.15 1.30
C SER A 21 -19.42 19.29 2.41
N ALA A 22 -18.99 18.08 2.06
CA ALA A 22 -18.28 17.19 2.94
C ALA A 22 -16.93 17.83 3.21
N THR A 23 -16.88 18.67 4.25
CA THR A 23 -15.64 19.12 4.83
C THR A 23 -14.84 17.88 5.17
N ILE A 24 -13.67 17.74 4.56
CA ILE A 24 -12.80 16.58 4.79
C ILE A 24 -12.46 16.50 6.27
N SER A 25 -12.56 15.31 6.83
CA SER A 25 -12.15 15.08 8.20
C SER A 25 -10.63 15.22 8.34
N ARG A 26 -10.17 15.93 9.37
CA ARG A 26 -8.74 15.93 9.76
C ARG A 26 -8.18 14.51 9.88
N SER A 27 -9.01 13.57 10.31
CA SER A 27 -8.68 12.14 10.39
C SER A 27 -8.19 11.59 9.03
N THR A 28 -8.83 11.97 7.93
CA THR A 28 -8.50 11.51 6.58
C THR A 28 -7.16 12.08 6.12
N GLU A 29 -6.86 13.34 6.44
CA GLU A 29 -5.57 13.96 6.14
C GLU A 29 -4.42 13.30 6.95
N ASP A 30 -4.66 13.00 8.22
CA ASP A 30 -3.67 12.36 9.08
C ASP A 30 -3.37 10.92 8.62
N GLN A 31 -4.40 10.18 8.23
CA GLN A 31 -4.23 8.86 7.60
C GLN A 31 -3.43 8.94 6.30
N LEU A 32 -3.72 9.91 5.44
CA LEU A 32 -3.00 10.09 4.19
C LEU A 32 -1.50 10.34 4.44
N LYS A 33 -1.17 11.20 5.40
CA LYS A 33 0.22 11.44 5.82
C LYS A 33 0.89 10.17 6.35
N GLN A 34 0.16 9.36 7.13
CA GLN A 34 0.70 8.12 7.67
C GLN A 34 1.04 7.12 6.55
N VAL A 35 0.15 6.96 5.56
CA VAL A 35 0.37 6.08 4.41
C VAL A 35 1.53 6.58 3.55
N GLU A 36 1.65 7.90 3.35
CA GLU A 36 2.80 8.51 2.66
C GLU A 36 4.12 8.23 3.37
N GLN A 37 4.19 8.43 4.69
CA GLN A 37 5.38 8.15 5.46
C GLN A 37 5.78 6.68 5.37
N ARG A 38 4.81 5.78 5.35
CA ARG A 38 5.06 4.35 5.20
C ARG A 38 5.61 4.02 3.81
N ALA A 39 5.06 4.61 2.75
CA ALA A 39 5.58 4.45 1.39
C ALA A 39 7.01 5.00 1.26
N ALA A 40 7.31 6.16 1.87
CA ALA A 40 8.66 6.72 1.88
C ALA A 40 9.66 5.79 2.59
N LYS A 41 9.30 5.25 3.76
CA LYS A 41 10.13 4.26 4.47
C LYS A 41 10.34 2.99 3.64
N ALA A 42 9.32 2.51 2.95
CA ALA A 42 9.44 1.35 2.07
C ALA A 42 10.41 1.62 0.90
N ALA A 43 10.39 2.84 0.34
CA ALA A 43 11.31 3.26 -0.72
C ALA A 43 12.78 3.33 -0.30
N GLU A 44 13.05 3.50 1.00
CA GLU A 44 14.41 3.51 1.57
C GLU A 44 14.90 2.11 2.00
N SER A 45 14.09 1.06 1.77
CA SER A 45 14.35 -0.29 2.24
C SER A 45 14.52 -1.29 1.09
N ASN A 46 14.78 -2.56 1.43
CA ASN A 46 14.85 -3.68 0.48
C ASN A 46 13.55 -3.87 -0.33
N VAL A 47 12.43 -3.27 0.11
CA VAL A 47 11.17 -3.24 -0.65
C VAL A 47 11.35 -2.54 -1.99
N ALA A 48 12.16 -1.47 -2.06
CA ALA A 48 12.45 -0.77 -3.31
C ALA A 48 13.20 -1.63 -4.34
N GLU A 49 13.98 -2.60 -3.85
CA GLU A 49 14.74 -3.52 -4.70
C GLU A 49 13.90 -4.73 -5.12
N TYR A 50 13.23 -5.37 -4.16
CA TYR A 50 12.57 -6.66 -4.37
C TYR A 50 11.10 -6.58 -4.75
N ALA A 51 10.45 -5.44 -4.52
CA ALA A 51 9.01 -5.29 -4.69
C ALA A 51 8.62 -3.93 -5.28
N ARG A 52 9.48 -3.39 -6.15
CA ARG A 52 9.32 -2.07 -6.77
C ARG A 52 7.95 -1.87 -7.43
N GLU A 53 7.44 -2.86 -8.15
CA GLU A 53 6.14 -2.79 -8.82
C GLU A 53 4.99 -2.53 -7.82
N TRP A 54 5.03 -3.15 -6.64
CA TRP A 54 4.03 -2.95 -5.60
C TRP A 54 4.18 -1.59 -4.93
N LEU A 55 5.41 -1.12 -4.75
CA LEU A 55 5.69 0.21 -4.22
C LEU A 55 5.24 1.32 -5.19
N ASP A 56 5.48 1.15 -6.50
CA ASP A 56 5.02 2.07 -7.54
C ASP A 56 3.49 2.11 -7.59
N ALA A 57 2.83 0.95 -7.52
CA ALA A 57 1.37 0.85 -7.46
C ALA A 57 0.80 1.53 -6.20
N ALA A 58 1.41 1.33 -5.04
CA ALA A 58 1.05 2.02 -3.80
C ALA A 58 1.18 3.54 -3.93
N THR A 59 2.28 4.02 -4.52
CA THR A 59 2.54 5.44 -4.73
C THR A 59 1.52 6.07 -5.69
N ALA A 60 1.11 5.34 -6.73
CA ALA A 60 0.03 5.78 -7.62
C ALA A 60 -1.32 5.87 -6.87
N SER A 61 -1.64 4.89 -6.02
CA SER A 61 -2.85 4.91 -5.19
C SER A 61 -2.85 6.08 -4.18
N ILE A 62 -1.72 6.38 -3.55
CA ILE A 62 -1.55 7.55 -2.67
C ILE A 62 -1.77 8.85 -3.44
N THR A 63 -1.23 8.94 -4.65
CA THR A 63 -1.41 10.13 -5.51
C THR A 63 -2.89 10.32 -5.89
N ALA A 64 -3.60 9.23 -6.19
CA ALA A 64 -5.04 9.27 -6.41
C ALA A 64 -5.82 9.66 -5.14
N ALA A 65 -5.41 9.19 -3.96
CA ALA A 65 -6.01 9.59 -2.70
C ALA A 65 -5.83 11.09 -2.44
N LYS A 66 -4.63 11.65 -2.67
CA LYS A 66 -4.35 13.09 -2.61
C LYS A 66 -5.27 13.89 -3.52
N ALA A 67 -5.44 13.45 -4.76
CA ALA A 67 -6.32 14.10 -5.72
C ALA A 67 -7.77 14.12 -5.21
N ASN A 68 -8.26 13.00 -4.69
CA ASN A 68 -9.62 12.89 -4.14
C ASN A 68 -9.83 13.75 -2.88
N VAL A 69 -8.81 13.85 -2.01
CA VAL A 69 -8.82 14.80 -0.90
C VAL A 69 -8.88 16.24 -1.42
N ALA A 70 -8.07 16.61 -2.41
CA ALA A 70 -8.08 17.97 -2.95
C ALA A 70 -9.45 18.40 -3.53
N VAL A 71 -10.26 17.45 -4.01
CA VAL A 71 -11.60 17.71 -4.58
C VAL A 71 -12.76 17.39 -3.64
N GLY A 72 -12.52 17.14 -2.35
CA GLY A 72 -13.60 16.90 -1.38
C GLY A 72 -14.24 15.50 -1.43
N ARG A 73 -13.63 14.55 -2.14
CA ARG A 73 -14.17 13.19 -2.34
C ARG A 73 -13.62 12.21 -1.30
N GLU A 74 -14.00 12.41 -0.05
CA GLU A 74 -13.44 11.70 1.10
C GLU A 74 -13.58 10.17 1.02
N LYS A 75 -14.74 9.64 0.60
CA LYS A 75 -14.93 8.19 0.47
C LYS A 75 -13.99 7.57 -0.57
N GLU A 76 -13.83 8.24 -1.71
CA GLU A 76 -12.93 7.77 -2.77
C GLU A 76 -11.46 7.90 -2.32
N ALA A 77 -11.12 8.93 -1.54
CA ALA A 77 -9.81 9.05 -0.93
C ALA A 77 -9.51 7.88 0.03
N LEU A 78 -10.44 7.56 0.94
CA LEU A 78 -10.31 6.44 1.88
C LEU A 78 -10.08 5.11 1.15
N GLN A 79 -10.87 4.81 0.12
CA GLN A 79 -10.69 3.60 -0.68
C GLN A 79 -9.31 3.53 -1.35
N LYS A 80 -8.80 4.67 -1.85
CA LYS A 80 -7.46 4.73 -2.45
C LYS A 80 -6.35 4.59 -1.41
N MET A 81 -6.54 5.10 -0.19
CA MET A 81 -5.60 4.88 0.92
C MET A 81 -5.58 3.41 1.37
N GLU A 82 -6.73 2.76 1.51
CA GLU A 82 -6.83 1.33 1.84
C GLU A 82 -6.15 0.45 0.78
N LEU A 83 -6.35 0.80 -0.51
CA LEU A 83 -5.67 0.12 -1.61
C LEU A 83 -4.14 0.30 -1.52
N ALA A 84 -3.68 1.54 -1.29
CA ALA A 84 -2.27 1.82 -1.09
C ALA A 84 -1.68 1.02 0.08
N GLU A 85 -2.36 0.94 1.22
CA GLU A 85 -1.92 0.13 2.35
C GLU A 85 -1.80 -1.35 2.00
N THR A 86 -2.76 -1.88 1.25
CA THR A 86 -2.75 -3.28 0.82
C THR A 86 -1.57 -3.55 -0.11
N GLN A 87 -1.29 -2.63 -1.03
CA GLN A 87 -0.14 -2.70 -1.93
C GLN A 87 1.19 -2.60 -1.18
N LEU A 88 1.29 -1.72 -0.17
CA LEU A 88 2.47 -1.64 0.69
C LEU A 88 2.69 -2.93 1.49
N LYS A 89 1.63 -3.53 2.05
CA LYS A 89 1.72 -4.83 2.74
C LYS A 89 2.18 -5.95 1.79
N ALA A 90 1.69 -5.95 0.56
CA ALA A 90 2.14 -6.90 -0.46
C ALA A 90 3.63 -6.68 -0.82
N ALA A 91 4.06 -5.41 -0.89
CA ALA A 91 5.45 -5.05 -1.14
C ALA A 91 6.37 -5.54 0.00
N ASP A 92 5.99 -5.27 1.25
CA ASP A 92 6.70 -5.73 2.46
C ASP A 92 6.83 -7.27 2.46
N ALA A 93 5.73 -7.98 2.19
CA ALA A 93 5.71 -9.44 2.14
C ALA A 93 6.64 -9.98 1.04
N LYS A 94 6.63 -9.36 -0.15
CA LYS A 94 7.45 -9.81 -1.27
C LYS A 94 8.94 -9.59 -1.03
N ALA A 95 9.30 -8.46 -0.41
CA ALA A 95 10.67 -8.18 -0.03
C ALA A 95 11.17 -9.17 1.03
N SER A 96 10.35 -9.45 2.05
CA SER A 96 10.66 -10.45 3.08
C SER A 96 10.84 -11.86 2.49
N GLU A 97 9.97 -12.26 1.56
CA GLU A 97 10.11 -13.56 0.86
C GLU A 97 11.46 -13.65 0.15
N LYS A 98 11.85 -12.61 -0.60
CA LYS A 98 13.12 -12.57 -1.32
C LYS A 98 14.33 -12.62 -0.39
N GLU A 99 14.32 -11.84 0.69
CA GLU A 99 15.39 -11.85 1.68
C GLU A 99 15.56 -13.23 2.33
N VAL A 100 14.45 -13.91 2.64
CA VAL A 100 14.50 -15.28 3.19
C VAL A 100 15.07 -16.27 2.17
N VAL A 101 14.64 -16.18 0.91
CA VAL A 101 15.15 -17.06 -0.16
C VAL A 101 16.66 -16.90 -0.32
N GLU A 102 17.16 -15.67 -0.32
CA GLU A 102 18.60 -15.40 -0.43
C GLU A 102 19.38 -15.93 0.78
N LYS A 103 18.88 -15.69 2.00
CA LYS A 103 19.49 -16.25 3.22
C LYS A 103 19.54 -17.77 3.17
N VAL A 104 18.47 -18.44 2.72
CA VAL A 104 18.44 -19.90 2.59
C VAL A 104 19.46 -20.39 1.56
N ALA A 105 19.60 -19.68 0.42
CA ALA A 105 20.59 -20.01 -0.59
C ALA A 105 22.03 -19.92 -0.04
N LEU A 106 22.33 -18.85 0.70
CA LEU A 106 23.63 -18.66 1.37
C LEU A 106 23.90 -19.77 2.38
N ARG A 107 22.94 -20.09 3.26
CA ARG A 107 23.09 -21.18 4.25
C ARG A 107 23.29 -22.54 3.61
N ARG A 108 22.62 -22.83 2.49
CA ARG A 108 22.84 -24.07 1.73
C ARG A 108 24.24 -24.14 1.12
N ALA A 109 24.75 -23.01 0.61
CA ALA A 109 26.11 -22.96 0.07
C ALA A 109 27.16 -23.16 1.17
N GLU A 110 26.98 -22.51 2.33
CA GLU A 110 27.83 -22.72 3.52
C GLU A 110 27.81 -24.19 3.96
N LEU A 111 26.62 -24.78 4.08
CA LEU A 111 26.46 -26.17 4.48
C LEU A 111 27.17 -27.13 3.52
N LYS A 112 26.99 -26.96 2.20
CA LYS A 112 27.72 -27.76 1.19
C LYS A 112 29.24 -27.62 1.30
N LYS A 113 29.73 -26.41 1.61
CA LYS A 113 31.17 -26.17 1.81
C LYS A 113 31.68 -26.92 3.02
N MET A 114 30.95 -26.89 4.13
CA MET A 114 31.31 -27.60 5.37
C MET A 114 31.24 -29.12 5.18
N GLU A 115 30.22 -29.62 4.46
CA GLU A 115 30.12 -31.04 4.08
C GLU A 115 31.30 -31.49 3.22
N ALA A 116 31.67 -30.71 2.21
CA ALA A 116 32.83 -31.01 1.36
C ALA A 116 34.15 -30.98 2.16
N GLN A 117 34.30 -30.05 3.11
CA GLN A 117 35.45 -30.02 4.01
C GLN A 117 35.49 -31.26 4.90
N LEU A 118 34.37 -31.63 5.52
CA LEU A 118 34.26 -32.84 6.34
C LEU A 118 34.58 -34.11 5.55
N GLU A 119 34.12 -34.20 4.30
CA GLU A 119 34.40 -35.34 3.44
C GLU A 119 35.90 -35.44 3.10
N ARG A 120 36.56 -34.31 2.80
CA ARG A 120 38.03 -34.28 2.61
C ARG A 120 38.79 -34.71 3.87
N TYR A 121 38.35 -34.29 5.06
CA TYR A 121 38.92 -34.77 6.32
C TYR A 121 38.74 -36.29 6.49
N ARG A 122 37.55 -36.83 6.18
CA ARG A 122 37.28 -38.27 6.25
C ARG A 122 38.12 -39.09 5.28
N GLN A 123 38.41 -38.55 4.10
CA GLN A 123 39.22 -39.21 3.08
C GLN A 123 40.74 -39.09 3.36
N GLY A 124 41.14 -38.37 4.43
CA GLY A 124 42.55 -38.17 4.77
C GLY A 124 43.26 -37.21 3.81
N GLU A 125 42.52 -36.48 2.98
CA GLU A 125 43.06 -35.54 1.98
C GLU A 125 43.32 -34.13 2.56
N ALA A 126 42.95 -33.91 3.82
CA ALA A 126 43.21 -32.66 4.52
C ALA A 126 44.58 -32.72 5.24
N ASN A 127 45.64 -32.41 4.49
CA ASN A 127 46.93 -31.95 5.04
C ASN A 127 47.08 -30.45 4.83
#